data_AF-A0A957S853-F1
#
_entry.id   AF-A0A957S853-F1
#
_cell.length_a   1.000
_cell.length_b   1.000
_cell.length_c   1.000
_cell.angle_alpha   90.00
_cell.angle_beta   90.00
_cell.angle_gamma   90.00
#
_symmetry.space_group_name_H-M   'P 1'
#
loop_
_entity.id
_entity.type
_entity.pdbx_description
1 polymer ?
#
loop_
_entity_poly.entity_id
_entity_poly.type
_entity_poly.pdbx_seq_one_letter_code
_entity_poly.pdbx_strand_id
1 'polypeptide(L)'
;TFASRGAVVAGNAMHAAAGKVRDKALRMASEELEAAVEDLELADGSVRVKGSPDRAVKLGELAAKANPLRGAVKPGAEPGLEATDYFGPERGATASGVHAMIVEVDPDTFQVAIKKYVVVHDCGAVINPLILEGQIVGGVAQGIGNAFYEALAFDENGQLLNASFMDYLLPTADTVPRVETDHVVTPSPLNPLGIKGAGEAGAIPVGPLFAQAIEDALQIEALEILEIPLSPNRLYELVRGAVKSAE
;
A
#
# COMPACT_ATOMS: atom_id res chain seq x y z
N THR A 1 -4.33 -4.31 -10.34
CA THR A 1 -2.94 -4.01 -9.88
C THR A 1 -2.54 -5.04 -8.84
N PHE A 2 -1.27 -5.43 -8.71
CA PHE A 2 -0.77 -6.52 -7.82
C PHE A 2 0.64 -6.21 -7.28
N ALA A 3 1.14 -6.97 -6.29
CA ALA A 3 2.51 -6.88 -5.74
C ALA A 3 2.93 -5.48 -5.28
N SER A 4 2.02 -4.74 -4.65
CA SER A 4 2.23 -3.39 -4.11
C SER A 4 2.89 -2.38 -5.09
N ARG A 5 2.81 -2.65 -6.40
CA ARG A 5 3.60 -1.93 -7.41
C ARG A 5 2.95 -0.65 -7.95
N GLY A 6 1.66 -0.45 -7.65
CA GLY A 6 0.85 0.60 -8.28
C GLY A 6 1.45 1.99 -8.10
N ALA A 7 1.71 2.39 -6.85
CA ALA A 7 2.29 3.69 -6.54
C ALA A 7 3.71 3.85 -7.10
N VAL A 8 4.53 2.81 -7.04
CA VAL A 8 5.92 2.85 -7.53
C VAL A 8 5.96 2.95 -9.05
N VAL A 9 5.22 2.12 -9.78
CA VAL A 9 5.31 2.05 -11.24
C VAL A 9 4.43 3.12 -11.89
N ALA A 10 3.13 3.08 -11.62
CA ALA A 10 2.19 4.00 -12.25
C ALA A 10 2.38 5.42 -11.72
N GLY A 11 2.66 5.59 -10.42
CA GLY A 11 2.89 6.92 -9.84
C GLY A 11 4.09 7.64 -10.46
N ASN A 12 5.22 6.95 -10.65
CA ASN A 12 6.39 7.55 -11.30
C ASN A 12 6.18 7.77 -12.81
N ALA A 13 5.46 6.88 -13.51
CA ALA A 13 5.08 7.11 -14.90
C ALA A 13 4.15 8.33 -15.05
N MET A 14 3.17 8.48 -14.15
CA MET A 14 2.29 9.66 -14.08
C MET A 14 3.09 10.93 -13.80
N HIS A 15 4.07 10.89 -12.89
CA HIS A 15 4.93 12.03 -12.59
C HIS A 15 5.77 12.44 -13.81
N ALA A 16 6.38 11.48 -14.50
CA ALA A 16 7.16 11.74 -15.71
C ALA A 16 6.31 12.33 -16.85
N ALA A 17 5.13 11.75 -17.09
CA ALA A 17 4.18 12.26 -18.07
C ALA A 17 3.68 13.67 -17.71
N ALA A 18 3.34 13.92 -16.43
CA ALA A 18 2.94 15.23 -15.94
C ALA A 18 4.07 16.27 -16.09
N GLY A 19 5.33 15.88 -15.88
CA GLY A 19 6.50 16.73 -16.13
C GLY A 19 6.60 17.18 -17.60
N LYS A 20 6.44 16.25 -18.54
CA LYS A 20 6.41 16.56 -19.98
C LYS A 20 5.28 17.51 -20.36
N VAL A 21 4.08 17.30 -19.80
CA VAL A 21 2.93 18.20 -20.00
C VAL A 21 3.22 19.59 -19.42
N ARG A 22 3.79 19.66 -18.22
CA ARG A 22 4.24 20.91 -17.59
C ARG A 22 5.20 21.66 -18.50
N ASP A 23 6.23 21.00 -19.02
CA ASP A 23 7.23 21.67 -19.86
C ASP A 23 6.63 22.18 -21.17
N LYS A 24 5.67 21.44 -21.75
CA LYS A 24 4.91 21.88 -22.92
C LYS A 24 4.04 23.10 -22.61
N ALA A 25 3.34 23.09 -21.47
CA ALA A 25 2.52 24.22 -21.03
C ALA A 25 3.38 25.49 -20.82
N LEU A 26 4.55 25.35 -20.17
CA LEU A 26 5.46 26.48 -19.95
C LEU A 26 5.98 27.06 -21.27
N ARG A 27 6.35 26.22 -22.25
CA ARG A 27 6.77 26.69 -23.59
C ARG A 27 5.66 27.44 -24.31
N MET A 28 4.43 26.93 -24.28
CA MET A 28 3.29 27.62 -24.91
C MET A 28 2.98 28.96 -24.23
N ALA A 29 3.00 28.98 -22.90
CA ALA A 29 2.77 30.20 -22.13
C ALA A 29 3.89 31.24 -22.31
N SER A 30 5.13 30.81 -22.56
CA SER A 30 6.26 31.68 -22.85
C SER A 30 6.02 32.53 -24.10
N GLU A 31 5.46 31.92 -25.16
CA GLU A 31 5.08 32.65 -26.37
C GLU A 31 3.92 33.60 -26.11
N GLU A 32 2.90 33.17 -25.36
CA GLU A 32 1.69 33.97 -25.10
C GLU A 32 1.95 35.17 -24.18
N LEU A 33 2.77 34.96 -23.14
CA LEU A 33 3.06 35.96 -22.14
C LEU A 33 4.27 36.82 -22.51
N GLU A 34 4.97 36.50 -23.60
CA GLU A 34 6.22 37.15 -24.01
C GLU A 34 7.24 37.20 -22.85
N ALA A 35 7.44 36.05 -22.21
CA ALA A 35 8.31 35.89 -21.05
C ALA A 35 9.18 34.63 -21.20
N ALA A 36 10.39 34.65 -20.67
CA ALA A 36 11.28 33.49 -20.71
C ALA A 36 10.69 32.32 -19.90
N VAL A 37 10.93 31.07 -20.32
CA VAL A 37 10.37 29.88 -19.67
C VAL A 37 10.80 29.77 -18.20
N GLU A 38 12.05 30.15 -17.92
CA GLU A 38 12.64 30.21 -16.59
C GLU A 38 11.98 31.24 -15.66
N ASP A 39 11.32 32.25 -16.21
CA ASP A 39 10.56 33.27 -15.48
C ASP A 39 9.10 32.87 -15.24
N LEU A 40 8.69 31.68 -15.69
CA LEU A 40 7.34 31.17 -15.51
C LEU A 40 7.24 30.15 -14.39
N GLU A 41 6.06 30.07 -13.78
CA GLU A 41 5.69 29.03 -12.82
C GLU A 41 4.26 28.54 -13.05
N LEU A 42 4.02 27.29 -12.65
CA LEU A 42 2.68 26.70 -12.58
C LEU A 42 2.15 26.86 -11.17
N ALA A 43 1.01 27.53 -11.06
CA ALA A 43 0.34 27.73 -9.79
C ALA A 43 -1.15 27.97 -10.01
N ASP A 44 -1.98 27.44 -9.10
CA ASP A 44 -3.42 27.71 -9.05
C ASP A 44 -4.15 27.47 -10.39
N GLY A 45 -3.76 26.40 -11.10
CA GLY A 45 -4.35 26.02 -12.39
C GLY A 45 -3.93 26.90 -13.57
N SER A 46 -2.90 27.74 -13.41
CA SER A 46 -2.42 28.67 -14.44
C SER A 46 -0.90 28.61 -14.59
N VAL A 47 -0.39 29.06 -15.73
CA VAL A 47 1.01 29.44 -15.90
C VAL A 47 1.10 30.95 -15.72
N ARG A 48 1.97 31.43 -14.84
CA ARG A 48 2.14 32.86 -14.54
C ARG A 48 3.60 33.29 -14.49
N VAL A 49 3.85 34.57 -14.74
CA VAL A 49 5.18 35.18 -14.59
C VAL A 49 5.50 35.33 -13.10
N LYS A 50 6.69 34.86 -12.70
CA LYS A 50 7.17 34.98 -11.31
C LYS A 50 7.19 36.45 -10.87
N GLY A 51 6.61 36.72 -9.71
CA GLY A 51 6.50 38.08 -9.16
C GLY A 51 5.45 38.98 -9.85
N SER A 52 4.70 38.47 -10.83
CA SER A 52 3.62 39.21 -11.50
C SER A 52 2.41 38.28 -11.74
N PRO A 53 1.65 37.92 -10.70
CA PRO A 53 0.59 36.92 -10.79
C PRO A 53 -0.55 37.31 -11.74
N ASP A 54 -0.74 38.61 -12.02
CA ASP A 54 -1.72 39.10 -12.98
C ASP A 54 -1.34 38.78 -14.44
N ARG A 55 -0.06 38.51 -14.71
CA ARG A 55 0.42 38.02 -16.01
C ARG A 55 0.37 36.50 -16.03
N ALA A 56 -0.82 35.98 -16.28
CA ALA A 56 -1.08 34.55 -16.27
C ALA A 56 -1.96 34.10 -17.44
N VAL A 57 -1.83 32.83 -17.82
CA VAL A 57 -2.74 32.14 -18.72
C VAL A 57 -3.20 30.84 -18.07
N LYS A 58 -4.50 30.55 -18.16
CA LYS A 58 -5.06 29.35 -17.53
C LYS A 58 -4.63 28.08 -18.28
N LEU A 59 -4.37 26.99 -17.55
CA LEU A 59 -4.04 25.70 -18.16
C LEU A 59 -5.12 25.22 -19.14
N GLY A 60 -6.41 25.45 -18.82
CA GLY A 60 -7.51 25.10 -19.70
C GLY A 60 -7.51 25.88 -21.03
N GLU A 61 -7.05 27.12 -21.03
CA GLU A 61 -6.92 27.93 -22.25
C GLU A 61 -5.75 27.43 -23.10
N LEU A 62 -4.62 27.10 -22.47
CA LEU A 62 -3.49 26.46 -23.15
C LEU A 62 -3.89 25.13 -23.78
N ALA A 63 -4.64 24.29 -23.05
CA ALA A 63 -5.15 23.02 -23.57
C ALA A 63 -6.08 23.23 -24.78
N ALA A 64 -6.96 24.23 -24.73
CA ALA A 64 -7.86 24.57 -25.84
C ALA A 64 -7.09 25.06 -27.08
N LYS A 65 -6.03 25.86 -26.88
CA LYS A 65 -5.15 26.32 -27.96
C LYS A 65 -4.31 25.19 -28.57
N ALA A 66 -3.85 24.26 -27.74
CA ALA A 66 -3.10 23.09 -28.20
C ALA A 66 -3.98 22.10 -28.99
N ASN A 67 -5.30 22.21 -28.90
CA ASN A 67 -6.22 21.25 -29.51
C ASN A 67 -6.17 21.33 -31.05
N PRO A 68 -5.80 20.25 -31.76
CA PRO A 68 -5.68 20.25 -33.22
C PRO A 68 -7.00 20.49 -33.97
N LEU A 69 -8.15 20.34 -33.30
CA LEU A 69 -9.47 20.60 -33.89
C LEU A 69 -9.93 22.06 -33.74
N ARG A 70 -9.27 22.84 -32.86
CA ARG A 70 -9.71 24.21 -32.51
C ARG A 70 -8.62 25.27 -32.67
N GLY A 71 -7.35 24.89 -32.60
CA GLY A 71 -6.20 25.79 -32.73
C GLY A 71 -5.37 25.55 -33.98
N ALA A 72 -4.55 26.54 -34.35
CA ALA A 72 -3.54 26.39 -35.38
C ALA A 72 -2.29 25.75 -34.77
N VAL A 73 -2.06 24.46 -35.07
CA VAL A 73 -0.83 23.76 -34.68
C VAL A 73 0.29 24.24 -35.60
N LYS A 74 1.32 24.88 -35.04
CA LYS A 74 2.48 25.35 -35.82
C LYS A 74 3.18 24.15 -36.48
N PRO A 75 3.70 24.29 -37.71
CA PRO A 75 4.53 23.24 -38.32
C PRO A 75 5.67 22.82 -37.40
N GLY A 76 5.80 21.52 -37.16
CA GLY A 76 6.82 20.95 -36.26
C GLY A 76 6.48 20.97 -34.76
N ALA A 77 5.35 21.56 -34.36
CA ALA A 77 4.84 21.43 -33.00
C ALA A 77 3.97 20.17 -32.87
N GLU A 78 4.15 19.42 -31.78
CA GLU A 78 3.23 18.33 -31.45
C GLU A 78 1.89 18.92 -30.98
N PRO A 79 0.74 18.49 -31.55
CA PRO A 79 -0.58 18.92 -31.10
C PRO A 79 -0.91 18.41 -29.68
N GLY A 80 -1.98 18.94 -29.09
CA GLY A 80 -2.51 18.54 -27.79
C GLY A 80 -1.69 19.02 -26.59
N LEU A 81 -2.26 18.91 -25.39
CA LEU A 81 -1.55 19.14 -24.13
C LEU A 81 -1.57 17.84 -23.32
N GLU A 82 -0.89 16.84 -23.87
CA GLU A 82 -0.85 15.46 -23.38
C GLU A 82 0.57 14.90 -23.51
N ALA A 83 0.87 13.88 -22.72
CA ALA A 83 2.10 13.12 -22.82
C ALA A 83 1.88 11.70 -22.29
N THR A 84 2.69 10.78 -22.81
CA THR A 84 2.76 9.40 -22.32
C THR A 84 4.18 9.11 -21.87
N ASP A 85 4.31 8.36 -20.77
CA ASP A 85 5.59 7.90 -20.28
C ASP A 85 5.47 6.50 -19.66
N TYR A 86 6.60 5.81 -19.58
CA TYR A 86 6.73 4.48 -19.02
C TYR A 86 7.86 4.50 -18.00
N PHE A 87 7.57 4.05 -16.79
CA PHE A 87 8.57 3.91 -15.75
C PHE A 87 8.82 2.43 -15.45
N GLY A 88 10.06 1.99 -15.66
CA GLY A 88 10.56 0.68 -15.25
C GLY A 88 11.60 0.85 -14.16
N PRO A 89 11.31 0.49 -12.89
CA PRO A 89 12.32 0.56 -11.84
C PRO A 89 13.43 -0.46 -12.11
N GLU A 90 14.68 -0.10 -11.83
CA GLU A 90 15.84 -0.99 -11.99
C GLU A 90 15.67 -2.29 -11.16
N ARG A 91 15.09 -2.17 -9.97
CA ARG A 91 14.73 -3.25 -9.06
C ARG A 91 13.61 -2.83 -8.12
N GLY A 92 13.07 -3.78 -7.35
CA GLY A 92 12.02 -3.51 -6.37
C GLY A 92 12.42 -2.48 -5.32
N ALA A 93 11.53 -1.54 -5.02
CA ALA A 93 11.67 -0.60 -3.91
C ALA A 93 11.17 -1.26 -2.62
N THR A 94 12.11 -1.74 -1.80
CA THR A 94 11.80 -2.52 -0.59
C THR A 94 11.29 -1.63 0.54
N ALA A 95 10.01 -1.79 0.89
CA ALA A 95 9.41 -1.27 2.10
C ALA A 95 9.79 -2.11 3.31
N SER A 96 9.64 -1.53 4.50
CA SER A 96 9.88 -2.22 5.76
C SER A 96 8.80 -1.85 6.76
N GLY A 97 8.72 -2.60 7.86
CA GLY A 97 7.82 -2.28 8.94
C GLY A 97 7.99 -3.25 10.10
N VAL A 98 7.40 -2.89 11.23
CA VAL A 98 7.36 -3.72 12.43
C VAL A 98 5.90 -3.82 12.85
N HIS A 99 5.47 -5.04 13.13
CA HIS A 99 4.18 -5.31 13.76
C HIS A 99 4.45 -5.86 15.16
N ALA A 100 3.62 -5.46 16.10
CA ALA A 100 3.65 -5.98 17.46
C ALA A 100 2.22 -6.24 17.93
N MET A 101 2.01 -7.34 18.64
CA MET A 101 0.73 -7.63 19.26
C MET A 101 0.92 -8.11 20.70
N ILE A 102 -0.09 -7.85 21.53
CA ILE A 102 -0.24 -8.46 22.85
C ILE A 102 -1.47 -9.36 22.76
N VAL A 103 -1.29 -10.63 23.09
CA VAL A 103 -2.37 -11.62 23.11
C VAL A 103 -2.58 -12.16 24.52
N GLU A 104 -3.79 -12.61 24.77
CA GLU A 104 -4.17 -13.40 25.94
C GLU A 104 -4.71 -14.73 25.42
N VAL A 105 -4.20 -15.84 25.96
CA VAL A 105 -4.64 -17.20 25.59
C VAL A 105 -5.35 -17.81 26.78
N ASP A 106 -6.60 -18.21 26.59
CA ASP A 106 -7.34 -18.98 27.60
C ASP A 106 -6.76 -20.41 27.67
N PRO A 107 -6.26 -20.87 28.83
CA PRO A 107 -5.60 -22.18 28.93
C PRO A 107 -6.57 -23.37 28.82
N ASP A 108 -7.87 -23.16 29.07
CA ASP A 108 -8.89 -24.21 29.03
C ASP A 108 -9.51 -24.32 27.63
N THR A 109 -9.70 -23.18 26.95
CA THR A 109 -10.40 -23.13 25.66
C THR A 109 -9.49 -22.88 24.45
N PHE A 110 -8.24 -22.46 24.68
CA PHE A 110 -7.28 -22.04 23.65
C PHE A 110 -7.81 -20.91 22.74
N GLN A 111 -8.80 -20.15 23.22
CA GLN A 111 -9.23 -18.93 22.57
C GLN A 111 -8.14 -17.86 22.73
N VAL A 112 -7.89 -17.11 21.66
CA VAL A 112 -6.87 -16.06 21.63
C VAL A 112 -7.57 -14.70 21.51
N ALA A 113 -7.34 -13.82 22.48
CA ALA A 113 -7.83 -12.45 22.47
C ALA A 113 -6.67 -11.47 22.17
N ILE A 114 -6.80 -10.68 21.11
CA ILE A 114 -5.81 -9.64 20.79
C ILE A 114 -6.09 -8.41 21.65
N LYS A 115 -5.22 -8.15 22.62
CA LYS A 115 -5.37 -7.02 23.57
C LYS A 115 -4.85 -5.72 22.99
N LYS A 116 -3.81 -5.79 22.16
CA LYS A 116 -3.21 -4.63 21.49
C LYS A 116 -2.56 -5.04 20.17
N TYR A 117 -2.67 -4.19 19.16
CA TYR A 117 -1.99 -4.36 17.88
C TYR A 117 -1.39 -3.03 17.41
N VAL A 118 -0.10 -3.02 17.10
CA VAL A 118 0.63 -1.83 16.65
C VAL A 118 1.38 -2.15 15.35
N VAL A 119 1.33 -1.21 14.40
CA VAL A 119 2.10 -1.27 13.15
C VAL A 119 2.90 0.02 13.00
N VAL A 120 4.21 -0.11 12.77
CA VAL A 120 5.03 0.99 12.27
C VAL A 120 5.49 0.61 10.87
N HIS A 121 5.11 1.39 9.86
CA HIS A 121 5.45 1.10 8.47
C HIS A 121 6.44 2.11 7.88
N ASP A 122 7.17 1.70 6.84
CA ASP A 122 8.04 2.55 6.02
C ASP A 122 7.89 2.18 4.54
N CYS A 123 6.95 2.86 3.89
CA CYS A 123 6.81 2.91 2.43
C CYS A 123 7.51 4.11 1.78
N GLY A 124 8.51 4.71 2.44
CA GLY A 124 9.16 5.94 1.96
C GLY A 124 8.19 7.12 1.96
N ALA A 125 8.19 7.90 0.87
CA ALA A 125 7.31 9.05 0.74
C ALA A 125 5.83 8.62 0.68
N VAL A 126 5.00 9.24 1.52
CA VAL A 126 3.57 8.95 1.60
C VAL A 126 2.80 9.88 0.68
N ILE A 127 2.04 9.30 -0.27
CA ILE A 127 1.17 10.08 -1.15
C ILE A 127 -0.04 10.63 -0.37
N ASN A 128 -0.71 9.76 0.38
CA ASN A 128 -1.89 10.12 1.17
C ASN A 128 -1.91 9.28 2.45
N PRO A 129 -1.70 9.90 3.63
CA PRO A 129 -1.67 9.19 4.92
C PRO A 129 -2.96 8.43 5.25
N LEU A 130 -4.13 9.00 4.91
CA LEU A 130 -5.42 8.35 5.18
C LEU A 130 -5.59 7.05 4.39
N ILE A 131 -5.17 7.05 3.12
CA ILE A 131 -5.21 5.84 2.28
C ILE A 131 -4.20 4.81 2.80
N LEU A 132 -3.01 5.26 3.21
CA LEU A 132 -1.99 4.37 3.78
C LEU A 132 -2.51 3.68 5.04
N GLU A 133 -3.05 4.44 6.00
CA GLU A 133 -3.64 3.89 7.22
C GLU A 133 -4.74 2.86 6.89
N GLY A 134 -5.65 3.19 5.98
CA GLY A 134 -6.69 2.26 5.54
C GLY A 134 -6.16 0.97 4.90
N GLN A 135 -5.05 1.05 4.14
CA GLN A 135 -4.38 -0.13 3.58
C GLN A 135 -3.76 -1.00 4.68
N ILE A 136 -3.11 -0.39 5.67
CA ILE A 136 -2.53 -1.13 6.79
C ILE A 136 -3.61 -1.84 7.60
N VAL A 137 -4.68 -1.13 7.99
CA VAL A 137 -5.79 -1.72 8.76
C VAL A 137 -6.46 -2.85 7.99
N GLY A 138 -6.74 -2.65 6.69
CA GLY A 138 -7.34 -3.69 5.84
C GLY A 138 -6.45 -4.90 5.67
N GLY A 139 -5.14 -4.70 5.50
CA GLY A 139 -4.16 -5.78 5.43
C GLY A 139 -4.04 -6.55 6.74
N VAL A 140 -4.06 -5.86 7.89
CA VAL A 140 -4.04 -6.52 9.21
C VAL A 140 -5.29 -7.38 9.39
N ALA A 141 -6.46 -6.88 9.01
CA ALA A 141 -7.69 -7.68 9.05
C ALA A 141 -7.58 -8.96 8.20
N GLN A 142 -7.09 -8.85 6.95
CA GLN A 142 -6.86 -10.01 6.08
C GLN A 142 -5.83 -10.97 6.66
N GLY A 143 -4.74 -10.45 7.23
CA GLY A 143 -3.70 -11.26 7.85
C GLY A 143 -4.21 -11.99 9.09
N ILE A 144 -5.08 -11.38 9.91
CA ILE A 144 -5.76 -12.04 11.03
C ILE A 144 -6.62 -13.19 10.53
N GLY A 145 -7.38 -12.95 9.46
CA GLY A 145 -8.15 -13.98 8.76
C GLY A 145 -7.29 -15.18 8.39
N ASN A 146 -6.23 -14.95 7.63
CA ASN A 146 -5.32 -16.00 7.19
C ASN A 146 -4.58 -16.71 8.33
N ALA A 147 -4.22 -15.99 9.40
CA ALA A 147 -3.46 -16.53 10.52
C ALA A 147 -4.29 -17.41 11.46
N PHE A 148 -5.60 -17.17 11.60
CA PHE A 148 -6.41 -17.77 12.67
C PHE A 148 -7.70 -18.43 12.21
N TYR A 149 -8.26 -18.02 11.07
CA TYR A 149 -9.63 -18.37 10.69
C TYR A 149 -9.73 -19.06 9.32
N GLU A 150 -9.06 -18.53 8.30
CA GLU A 150 -9.27 -18.89 6.91
C GLU A 150 -8.42 -20.11 6.50
N ALA A 151 -9.07 -21.18 6.06
CA ALA A 151 -8.45 -22.31 5.39
C ALA A 151 -9.34 -22.78 4.25
N LEU A 152 -8.76 -23.37 3.20
CA LEU A 152 -9.51 -24.15 2.22
C LEU A 152 -9.40 -25.62 2.61
N ALA A 153 -10.51 -26.22 3.03
CA ALA A 153 -10.54 -27.61 3.48
C ALA A 153 -10.96 -28.53 2.34
N PHE A 154 -10.10 -29.49 1.99
CA PHE A 154 -10.39 -30.49 0.96
C PHE A 154 -10.45 -31.88 1.57
N ASP A 155 -11.39 -32.72 1.13
CA ASP A 155 -11.41 -34.14 1.46
C ASP A 155 -10.41 -34.96 0.61
N GLU A 156 -10.32 -36.26 0.88
CA GLU A 156 -9.45 -37.21 0.17
C GLU A 156 -9.77 -37.33 -1.33
N ASN A 157 -10.97 -36.91 -1.76
CA ASN A 157 -11.41 -36.91 -3.16
C ASN A 157 -11.22 -35.53 -3.83
N GLY A 158 -10.62 -34.57 -3.13
CA GLY A 158 -10.43 -33.21 -3.61
C GLY A 158 -11.70 -32.34 -3.63
N GLN A 159 -12.75 -32.72 -2.90
CA GLN A 159 -13.94 -31.88 -2.72
C GLN A 159 -13.67 -30.76 -1.72
N LEU A 160 -13.98 -29.52 -2.09
CA LEU A 160 -13.91 -28.36 -1.18
C LEU A 160 -15.07 -28.42 -0.18
N LEU A 161 -14.74 -28.58 1.09
CA LEU A 161 -15.69 -28.81 2.18
C LEU A 161 -16.29 -27.53 2.76
N ASN A 162 -15.62 -26.38 2.60
CA ASN A 162 -16.02 -25.11 3.20
C ASN A 162 -16.17 -23.99 2.18
N ALA A 163 -16.91 -24.25 1.09
CA ALA A 163 -17.12 -23.31 -0.01
C ALA A 163 -18.13 -22.18 0.27
N SER A 164 -18.41 -21.86 1.53
CA SER A 164 -19.38 -20.82 1.93
C SER A 164 -18.92 -20.09 3.19
N PHE A 165 -19.42 -18.87 3.42
CA PHE A 165 -19.10 -18.10 4.64
C PHE A 165 -19.68 -18.68 5.94
N MET A 166 -20.45 -19.77 5.88
CA MET A 166 -20.80 -20.51 7.10
C MET A 166 -19.58 -21.22 7.70
N ASP A 167 -18.66 -21.68 6.84
CA ASP A 167 -17.54 -22.55 7.22
C ASP A 167 -16.17 -21.97 6.82
N TYR A 168 -16.15 -21.01 5.89
CA TYR A 168 -14.99 -20.18 5.60
C TYR A 168 -15.09 -18.90 6.42
N LEU A 169 -14.43 -18.93 7.58
CA LEU A 169 -14.56 -17.90 8.59
C LEU A 169 -13.76 -16.65 8.18
N LEU A 170 -14.49 -15.62 7.74
CA LEU A 170 -13.91 -14.30 7.52
C LEU A 170 -13.89 -13.50 8.83
N PRO A 171 -12.84 -12.69 9.07
CA PRO A 171 -12.82 -11.74 10.16
C PRO A 171 -14.01 -10.79 10.11
N THR A 172 -14.47 -10.43 11.29
CA THR A 172 -15.61 -9.56 11.57
C THR A 172 -15.15 -8.34 12.37
N ALA A 173 -16.00 -7.33 12.51
CA ALA A 173 -15.63 -6.08 13.19
C ALA A 173 -15.27 -6.26 14.68
N ASP A 174 -15.73 -7.34 15.31
CA ASP A 174 -15.43 -7.71 16.70
C ASP A 174 -14.17 -8.58 16.85
N THR A 175 -13.71 -9.25 15.78
CA THR A 175 -12.48 -10.07 15.82
C THR A 175 -11.24 -9.32 15.35
N VAL A 176 -11.41 -8.23 14.59
CA VAL A 176 -10.32 -7.33 14.20
C VAL A 176 -10.16 -6.23 15.28
N PRO A 177 -9.00 -6.14 15.96
CA PRO A 177 -8.78 -5.16 17.00
C PRO A 177 -8.58 -3.77 16.38
N ARG A 178 -8.64 -2.73 17.23
CA ARG A 178 -8.14 -1.42 16.84
C ARG A 178 -6.64 -1.51 16.58
N VAL A 179 -6.22 -1.15 15.37
CA VAL A 179 -4.82 -1.11 14.96
C VAL A 179 -4.27 0.30 15.22
N GLU A 180 -3.23 0.40 16.05
CA GLU A 180 -2.46 1.64 16.19
C GLU A 180 -1.40 1.67 15.08
N THR A 181 -1.36 2.73 14.28
CA THR A 181 -0.41 2.86 13.16
C THR A 181 0.52 4.06 13.33
N ASP A 182 1.78 3.89 12.96
CA ASP A 182 2.74 4.98 12.79
C ASP A 182 3.58 4.76 11.51
N HIS A 183 4.31 5.79 11.08
CA HIS A 183 5.07 5.76 9.84
C HIS A 183 6.45 6.40 9.96
N VAL A 184 7.47 5.68 9.50
CA VAL A 184 8.84 6.17 9.33
C VAL A 184 9.10 6.40 7.84
N VAL A 185 9.80 7.49 7.52
CA VAL A 185 10.05 7.88 6.14
C VAL A 185 11.51 7.62 5.79
N THR A 186 11.77 6.55 5.04
CA THR A 186 13.04 6.33 4.34
C THR A 186 12.79 6.34 2.83
N PRO A 187 12.98 7.47 2.12
CA PRO A 187 12.68 7.57 0.70
C PRO A 187 13.47 6.54 -0.12
N SER A 188 12.82 5.97 -1.14
CA SER A 188 13.51 5.08 -2.08
C SER A 188 14.46 5.88 -2.98
N PRO A 189 15.75 5.51 -3.09
CA PRO A 189 16.66 6.14 -4.06
C PRO A 189 16.40 5.68 -5.50
N LEU A 190 15.50 4.70 -5.71
CA LEU A 190 15.29 4.06 -7.00
C LEU A 190 14.22 4.75 -7.86
N ASN A 191 13.56 5.78 -7.34
CA ASN A 191 12.55 6.51 -8.09
C ASN A 191 12.44 7.98 -7.64
N PRO A 192 12.11 8.91 -8.55
CA PRO A 192 12.13 10.34 -8.28
C PRO A 192 11.15 10.78 -7.20
N LEU A 193 10.07 10.02 -6.98
CA LEU A 193 9.09 10.33 -5.94
C LEU A 193 9.49 9.81 -4.55
N GLY A 194 10.53 8.98 -4.42
CA GLY A 194 10.94 8.40 -3.15
C GLY A 194 9.94 7.39 -2.55
N ILE A 195 9.02 6.86 -3.36
CA ILE A 195 7.89 6.02 -2.92
C ILE A 195 8.28 4.53 -2.94
N LYS A 196 7.72 3.75 -2.02
CA LYS A 196 7.76 2.28 -2.00
C LYS A 196 6.33 1.70 -1.96
N GLY A 197 6.19 0.39 -2.08
CA GLY A 197 4.89 -0.30 -2.01
C GLY A 197 4.40 -0.50 -0.58
N ALA A 198 3.09 -0.38 -0.33
CA ALA A 198 2.48 -0.57 1.00
C ALA A 198 1.23 -1.46 1.02
N GLY A 199 0.72 -1.90 -0.14
CA GLY A 199 -0.61 -2.52 -0.25
C GLY A 199 -0.73 -3.87 0.47
N GLU A 200 0.35 -4.64 0.50
CA GLU A 200 0.40 -5.96 1.17
C GLU A 200 1.02 -5.88 2.58
N ALA A 201 1.51 -4.70 2.98
CA ALA A 201 2.31 -4.53 4.19
C ALA A 201 1.55 -4.92 5.46
N GLY A 202 0.24 -4.67 5.50
CA GLY A 202 -0.60 -5.03 6.65
C GLY A 202 -0.78 -6.54 6.83
N ALA A 203 -0.74 -7.32 5.74
CA ALA A 203 -1.09 -8.74 5.75
C ALA A 203 0.12 -9.67 5.92
N ILE A 204 1.25 -9.35 5.29
CA ILE A 204 2.45 -10.21 5.26
C ILE A 204 2.92 -10.65 6.65
N PRO A 205 3.05 -9.75 7.66
CA PRO A 205 3.69 -10.12 8.93
C PRO A 205 2.76 -10.80 9.93
N VAL A 206 1.45 -10.91 9.65
CA VAL A 206 0.46 -11.24 10.68
C VAL A 206 0.57 -12.69 11.16
N GLY A 207 0.68 -13.65 10.24
CA GLY A 207 0.86 -15.07 10.56
C GLY A 207 2.03 -15.36 11.53
N PRO A 208 3.27 -14.99 11.18
CA PRO A 208 4.42 -15.22 12.07
C PRO A 208 4.32 -14.41 13.38
N LEU A 209 3.69 -13.23 13.35
CA LEU A 209 3.47 -12.47 14.58
C LEU A 209 2.51 -13.19 15.53
N PHE A 210 1.45 -13.82 15.03
CA PHE A 210 0.55 -14.64 15.86
C PHE A 210 1.28 -15.83 16.48
N ALA A 211 2.07 -16.56 15.68
CA ALA A 211 2.86 -17.69 16.17
C ALA A 211 3.76 -17.25 17.33
N GLN A 212 4.57 -16.21 17.13
CA GLN A 212 5.50 -15.70 18.15
C GLN A 212 4.78 -15.17 19.40
N ALA A 213 3.66 -14.46 19.23
CA ALA A 213 2.91 -13.92 20.36
C ALA A 213 2.24 -15.01 21.21
N ILE A 214 1.78 -16.10 20.57
CA ILE A 214 1.19 -17.24 21.26
C ILE A 214 2.28 -18.07 21.97
N GLU A 215 3.42 -18.30 21.32
CA GLU A 215 4.58 -18.94 21.95
C GLU A 215 5.05 -18.17 23.19
N ASP A 216 5.18 -16.84 23.08
CA ASP A 216 5.53 -15.96 24.19
C ASP A 216 4.49 -16.00 25.32
N ALA A 217 3.19 -16.04 25.00
CA ALA A 217 2.13 -16.12 25.99
C ALA A 217 2.10 -17.46 26.74
N LEU A 218 2.41 -18.56 26.05
CA LEU A 218 2.35 -19.91 26.63
C LEU A 218 3.65 -20.33 27.34
N GLN A 219 4.80 -19.82 26.91
CA GLN A 219 6.13 -20.14 27.46
C GLN A 219 6.43 -21.64 27.59
N ILE A 220 5.96 -22.43 26.62
CA ILE A 220 6.25 -23.87 26.53
C ILE A 220 7.49 -24.05 25.67
N GLU A 221 8.61 -24.45 26.27
CA GLU A 221 9.92 -24.53 25.58
C GLU A 221 9.92 -25.42 24.32
N ALA A 222 9.14 -26.51 24.33
CA ALA A 222 9.02 -27.43 23.20
C ALA A 222 7.96 -27.03 22.16
N LEU A 223 7.24 -25.92 22.36
CA LEU A 223 6.22 -25.46 21.43
C LEU A 223 6.86 -24.59 20.34
N GLU A 224 6.77 -25.05 19.10
CA GLU A 224 7.14 -24.29 17.91
C GLU A 224 5.98 -24.32 16.91
N ILE A 225 5.46 -23.15 16.57
CA ILE A 225 4.32 -22.96 15.68
C ILE A 225 4.82 -22.66 14.28
N LEU A 226 4.73 -23.65 13.40
CA LEU A 226 5.24 -23.59 12.03
C LEU A 226 4.13 -23.51 10.95
N GLU A 227 2.87 -23.58 11.35
CA GLU A 227 1.73 -23.67 10.44
C GLU A 227 0.56 -22.79 10.92
N ILE A 228 -0.14 -22.20 9.95
CA ILE A 228 -1.39 -21.45 10.12
C ILE A 228 -2.47 -22.10 9.23
N PRO A 229 -3.78 -21.96 9.54
CA PRO A 229 -4.35 -21.17 10.62
C PRO A 229 -4.33 -21.83 12.01
N LEU A 230 -4.32 -20.99 13.05
CA LEU A 230 -4.21 -21.38 14.46
C LEU A 230 -5.56 -21.44 15.18
N SER A 231 -6.53 -22.19 14.64
CA SER A 231 -7.80 -22.39 15.33
C SER A 231 -7.60 -22.92 16.77
N PRO A 232 -8.52 -22.67 17.73
CA PRO A 232 -8.37 -23.16 19.10
C PRO A 232 -8.13 -24.68 19.20
N ASN A 233 -8.80 -25.47 18.36
CA ASN A 233 -8.58 -26.92 18.28
C ASN A 233 -7.15 -27.26 17.83
N ARG A 234 -6.64 -26.56 16.81
CA ARG A 234 -5.26 -26.76 16.32
C ARG A 234 -4.25 -26.35 17.39
N LEU A 235 -4.48 -25.24 18.08
CA LEU A 235 -3.60 -24.78 19.14
C LEU A 235 -3.58 -25.77 20.32
N TYR A 236 -4.74 -26.30 20.72
CA TYR A 236 -4.84 -27.38 21.71
C TYR A 236 -4.00 -28.60 21.33
N GLU A 237 -4.09 -29.08 20.09
CA GLU A 237 -3.33 -30.23 19.60
C GLU A 237 -1.82 -29.96 19.64
N LEU A 238 -1.37 -28.79 19.18
CA LEU A 238 0.03 -28.39 19.19
C LEU A 238 0.59 -28.36 20.62
N VAL A 239 -0.14 -27.74 21.55
CA VAL A 239 0.26 -27.64 22.97
C VAL A 239 0.30 -29.02 23.62
N ARG A 240 -0.71 -29.87 23.40
CA ARG A 240 -0.70 -31.24 23.91
C ARG A 240 0.44 -32.08 23.33
N GLY A 241 0.79 -31.87 22.08
CA GLY A 241 1.94 -32.50 21.44
C GLY A 241 3.25 -32.09 22.11
N ALA A 242 3.47 -30.78 22.25
CA ALA A 242 4.68 -30.22 22.85
C ALA A 242 4.89 -30.69 24.30
N VAL A 243 3.84 -30.70 25.12
CA VAL A 243 3.92 -31.16 26.52
C VAL A 243 4.32 -32.64 26.60
N LYS A 244 3.74 -33.50 25.74
CA LYS A 244 4.09 -34.93 25.71
C LYS A 244 5.53 -35.19 25.25
N SER A 245 6.08 -34.34 24.38
CA SER A 245 7.46 -34.47 23.91
C SER A 245 8.50 -34.01 24.94
N ALA A 246 8.08 -33.24 25.94
CA ALA A 246 8.93 -32.77 27.03
C ALA A 246 8.95 -33.72 28.26
N GLU A 247 8.02 -34.68 28.33
CA GLU A 247 7.94 -35.77 29.34
C GLU A 247 8.77 -36.99 28.93
#